data_AF-A0A1C6DTQ0-F1
#
_entry.id   AF-A0A1C6DTQ0-F1
#
_cell.length_a   1.000
_cell.length_b   1.000
_cell.length_c   1.000
_cell.angle_alpha   90.00
_cell.angle_beta   90.00
_cell.angle_gamma   90.00
#
_symmetry.space_group_name_H-M   'P 1'
#
loop_
_entity.id
_entity.type
_entity.pdbx_description
1 polymer ?
#
loop_
_entity_poly.entity_id
_entity_poly.type
_entity_poly.pdbx_seq_one_letter_code
_entity_poly.pdbx_strand_id
1 'polypeptide(L)'
;MNFIMQFIICNGFICILTGIILTAKHYLQRHTTVNSRYLFWYFYLAMISIPFLPLGISDLSRRIQGLFSRSGTLAAGSLSPSVFSDASVINRHWVEDIFVSSQPGLWQHLGTLLLIVWVCGMLCTAGLTLACCIRLFNIQINSFPVSETTHPQLYTLYRECCAEMKLSGRCRLLTSCRISSPVTYGIFRPKILVPEDIDLMLSEKELHCILLHELQHCRQKDAWSNVLICIFRILYWFNPLVHLAFRQFETDRESACDYAVISHIGSQQHLEYAQAIIRFADQMLKRTAFSPVSGIGQKTSQMKKRILLIASYETAPARKKQLTAVLLAGFAFLVFLVSPLLTVSAGSSSGYQPDSRQVQTTDLSAYFQGYQGTFVLYDQSKDQYQIYNQKLSQKRFSPDSTYKAAAALLALNAGVITPKDSLRSWDNSPQPYESWNQDQTLTSAMQNSVNWYFQNLDAQTGAVQLLKGYRELSYGNGDISGGLNSYWMESTLKISPLEQVNFLRNLYCNEWGYKEENIQAVKQSLFLSQESQSSLYGKTGSGKTSDSARTGWFIGYVEQSENIYFFAAHIEDKDSASGSTAQKIVQTILKDYGIFQ
;
A
#
# COMPACT_ATOMS: atom_id res chain seq x y z
N MET A 1 6.15 8.26 -4.93
CA MET A 1 6.56 6.93 -5.43
C MET A 1 5.63 6.52 -6.57
N ASN A 2 6.16 6.23 -7.77
CA ASN A 2 5.36 5.91 -8.97
C ASN A 2 4.57 4.59 -8.81
N PHE A 3 3.32 4.55 -9.28
CA PHE A 3 2.42 3.38 -9.23
C PHE A 3 3.09 2.08 -9.71
N ILE A 4 3.91 2.14 -10.78
CA ILE A 4 4.68 0.99 -11.27
C ILE A 4 5.61 0.42 -10.22
N MET A 5 6.31 1.28 -9.48
CA MET A 5 7.29 0.82 -8.50
C MET A 5 6.59 0.07 -7.38
N GLN A 6 5.48 0.62 -6.88
CA GLN A 6 4.64 -0.08 -5.91
C GLN A 6 4.11 -1.40 -6.49
N PHE A 7 3.61 -1.38 -7.72
CA PHE A 7 3.04 -2.55 -8.38
C PHE A 7 4.09 -3.67 -8.56
N ILE A 8 5.29 -3.36 -9.06
CA ILE A 8 6.36 -4.34 -9.30
C ILE A 8 6.90 -4.87 -7.98
N ILE A 9 7.17 -4.01 -6.99
CA ILE A 9 7.71 -4.43 -5.70
C ILE A 9 6.70 -5.33 -4.98
N CYS A 10 5.43 -4.93 -4.92
CA CYS A 10 4.38 -5.74 -4.30
C CYS A 10 4.23 -7.09 -5.02
N ASN A 11 4.18 -7.11 -6.35
CA ASN A 11 4.02 -8.36 -7.10
C ASN A 11 5.24 -9.28 -7.01
N GLY A 12 6.46 -8.72 -7.06
CA GLY A 12 7.69 -9.48 -6.87
C GLY A 12 7.72 -10.15 -5.50
N PHE A 13 7.34 -9.41 -4.46
CA PHE A 13 7.22 -9.94 -3.11
C PHE A 13 6.16 -11.04 -2.99
N ILE A 14 4.98 -10.83 -3.57
CA ILE A 14 3.90 -11.84 -3.59
C ILE A 14 4.36 -13.12 -4.30
N CYS A 15 5.10 -13.01 -5.41
CA CYS A 15 5.65 -14.16 -6.13
C CYS A 15 6.64 -14.95 -5.28
N ILE A 16 7.61 -14.27 -4.66
CA ILE A 16 8.60 -14.89 -3.77
C ILE A 16 7.89 -15.60 -2.60
N LEU A 17 6.97 -14.90 -1.96
CA LEU A 17 6.27 -15.42 -0.79
C LEU A 17 5.31 -16.57 -1.13
N THR A 18 4.59 -16.48 -2.24
CA THR A 18 3.79 -17.59 -2.77
C THR A 18 4.68 -18.81 -3.03
N GLY A 19 5.87 -18.61 -3.61
CA GLY A 19 6.86 -19.66 -3.80
C GLY A 19 7.30 -20.32 -2.49
N ILE A 20 7.65 -19.52 -1.48
CA ILE A 20 8.03 -20.00 -0.13
C ILE A 20 6.89 -20.80 0.51
N ILE A 21 5.64 -20.33 0.39
CA ILE A 21 4.49 -21.03 0.96
C ILE A 21 4.26 -22.36 0.27
N LEU A 22 4.35 -22.40 -1.06
CA LEU A 22 4.20 -23.63 -1.83
C LEU A 22 5.29 -24.65 -1.49
N THR A 23 6.55 -24.23 -1.35
CA THR A 23 7.66 -25.12 -0.99
C THR A 23 7.58 -25.58 0.46
N ALA A 24 7.33 -24.65 1.40
CA ALA A 24 7.12 -24.98 2.81
C ALA A 24 5.99 -25.99 2.95
N LYS A 25 4.87 -25.78 2.26
CA LYS A 25 3.74 -26.70 2.26
C LYS A 25 4.07 -28.06 1.65
N HIS A 26 4.84 -28.08 0.56
CA HIS A 26 5.30 -29.33 -0.04
C HIS A 26 6.15 -30.17 0.91
N TYR A 27 6.91 -29.54 1.82
CA TYR A 27 7.67 -30.24 2.84
C TYR A 27 6.79 -30.62 4.05
N LEU A 28 6.02 -29.66 4.56
CA LEU A 28 5.19 -29.79 5.76
C LEU A 28 4.00 -30.73 5.56
N GLN A 29 3.60 -31.04 4.32
CA GLN A 29 2.51 -31.99 4.05
C GLN A 29 2.75 -33.34 4.73
N ARG A 30 4.00 -33.80 4.87
CA ARG A 30 4.32 -35.09 5.53
C ARG A 30 4.04 -35.09 7.03
N HIS A 31 4.06 -33.91 7.65
CA HIS A 31 3.98 -33.74 9.10
C HIS A 31 2.66 -33.12 9.59
N THR A 32 1.84 -32.58 8.67
CA THR A 32 0.59 -31.87 8.96
C THR A 32 -0.65 -32.69 8.64
N THR A 33 -1.73 -32.41 9.36
CA THR A 33 -3.04 -33.06 9.14
C THR A 33 -3.70 -32.56 7.85
N VAL A 34 -4.55 -33.39 7.21
CA VAL A 34 -5.23 -33.02 5.96
C VAL A 34 -6.05 -31.74 6.12
N ASN A 35 -6.83 -31.62 7.20
CA ASN A 35 -7.65 -30.42 7.49
C ASN A 35 -6.78 -29.16 7.66
N SER A 36 -5.63 -29.27 8.32
CA SER A 36 -4.75 -28.11 8.47
C SER A 36 -4.13 -27.64 7.18
N ARG A 37 -3.86 -28.54 6.22
CA ARG A 37 -3.39 -28.15 4.89
C ARG A 37 -4.40 -27.24 4.20
N TYR A 38 -5.70 -27.50 4.38
CA TYR A 38 -6.76 -26.63 3.88
C TYR A 38 -6.78 -25.28 4.63
N LEU A 39 -6.65 -25.29 5.97
CA LEU A 39 -6.67 -24.07 6.79
C LEU A 39 -5.51 -23.09 6.47
N PHE A 40 -4.32 -23.59 6.11
CA PHE A 40 -3.18 -22.76 5.72
C PHE A 40 -3.51 -21.79 4.58
N TRP A 41 -4.42 -22.16 3.69
CA TRP A 41 -4.78 -21.30 2.56
C TRP A 41 -5.51 -20.03 2.96
N TYR A 42 -6.23 -20.00 4.08
CA TYR A 42 -6.85 -18.76 4.55
C TYR A 42 -5.81 -17.74 5.03
N PHE A 43 -4.68 -18.20 5.58
CA PHE A 43 -3.57 -17.31 5.89
C PHE A 43 -2.91 -16.76 4.62
N TYR A 44 -2.77 -17.60 3.59
CA TYR A 44 -2.32 -17.14 2.27
C TYR A 44 -3.26 -16.07 1.69
N LEU A 45 -4.58 -16.29 1.75
CA LEU A 45 -5.58 -15.30 1.32
C LEU A 45 -5.48 -13.98 2.12
N ALA A 46 -5.33 -14.07 3.43
CA ALA A 46 -5.16 -12.89 4.29
C ALA A 46 -3.86 -12.13 4.01
N MET A 47 -2.84 -12.82 3.52
CA MET A 47 -1.55 -12.22 3.19
C MET A 47 -1.58 -11.52 1.83
N ILE A 48 -2.14 -12.14 0.79
CA ILE A 48 -2.27 -11.51 -0.54
C ILE A 48 -3.32 -10.39 -0.58
N SER A 49 -4.09 -10.19 0.49
CA SER A 49 -5.01 -9.06 0.65
C SER A 49 -4.36 -7.81 1.24
N ILE A 50 -3.21 -7.96 1.94
CA ILE A 50 -2.50 -6.85 2.60
C ILE A 50 -2.24 -5.65 1.67
N PRO A 51 -1.76 -5.84 0.42
CA PRO A 51 -1.48 -4.71 -0.48
C PRO A 51 -2.71 -3.88 -0.87
N PHE A 52 -3.93 -4.41 -0.66
CA PHE A 52 -5.19 -3.78 -1.08
C PHE A 52 -6.01 -3.24 0.09
N LEU A 53 -5.58 -3.43 1.34
CA LEU A 53 -6.29 -2.89 2.49
C LEU A 53 -6.03 -1.38 2.58
N PRO A 54 -7.07 -0.51 2.51
CA PRO A 54 -6.93 0.95 2.55
C PRO A 54 -6.65 1.49 3.97
N LEU A 55 -6.14 0.64 4.87
CA LEU A 55 -5.94 0.98 6.26
C LEU A 55 -4.60 1.68 6.41
N GLY A 56 -4.62 2.90 6.95
CA GLY A 56 -3.45 3.55 7.55
C GLY A 56 -2.98 2.74 8.75
N ILE A 57 -2.29 1.62 8.50
CA ILE A 57 -1.85 0.65 9.49
C ILE A 57 -0.79 1.24 10.44
N SER A 58 -0.29 2.45 10.18
CA SER A 58 0.55 3.22 11.11
C SER A 58 -0.13 3.52 12.45
N ASP A 59 -1.46 3.61 12.50
CA ASP A 59 -2.19 3.78 13.77
C ASP A 59 -2.46 2.46 14.49
N LEU A 60 -2.65 1.37 13.73
CA LEU A 60 -2.84 0.03 14.28
C LEU A 60 -1.53 -0.52 14.85
N SER A 61 -0.41 -0.33 14.15
CA SER A 61 0.92 -0.72 14.62
C SER A 61 1.32 0.04 15.89
N ARG A 62 1.03 1.34 15.98
CA ARG A 62 1.24 2.16 17.20
C ARG A 62 0.36 1.70 18.36
N ARG A 63 -0.92 1.40 18.12
CA ARG A 63 -1.82 0.89 19.18
C ARG A 63 -1.41 -0.50 19.68
N ILE A 64 -0.96 -1.38 18.79
CA ILE A 64 -0.47 -2.71 19.16
C ILE A 64 0.86 -2.62 19.90
N GLN A 65 1.81 -1.78 19.46
CA GLN A 65 3.03 -1.48 20.21
C GLN A 65 2.70 -0.94 21.61
N GLY A 66 1.72 -0.04 21.73
CA GLY A 66 1.24 0.47 23.02
C GLY A 66 0.62 -0.61 23.93
N LEU A 67 0.01 -1.65 23.35
CA LEU A 67 -0.52 -2.80 24.10
C LEU A 67 0.58 -3.73 24.61
N PHE A 68 1.63 -3.97 23.81
CA PHE A 68 2.80 -4.75 24.23
C PHE A 68 3.71 -3.99 25.19
N SER A 69 3.73 -2.65 25.13
CA SER A 69 4.48 -1.80 26.06
C SER A 69 3.86 -1.74 27.47
N ARG A 70 2.57 -2.07 27.59
CA ARG A 70 1.82 -2.00 28.85
C ARG A 70 1.80 -3.31 29.64
N SER A 71 2.29 -4.42 29.06
CA SER A 71 2.28 -5.73 29.72
C SER A 71 3.69 -6.28 29.87
N GLY A 72 4.26 -6.07 31.06
CA GLY A 72 5.27 -6.97 31.63
C GLY A 72 6.72 -6.67 31.29
N THR A 73 7.41 -6.10 32.27
CA THR A 73 8.82 -6.34 32.58
C THR A 73 9.14 -7.84 32.55
N LEU A 74 9.61 -8.35 31.41
CA LEU A 74 10.48 -9.51 31.33
C LEU A 74 11.55 -9.19 30.29
N ALA A 75 12.80 -9.29 30.74
CA ALA A 75 14.01 -8.99 29.99
C ALA A 75 14.07 -9.80 28.69
N ALA A 76 13.63 -9.21 27.57
CA ALA A 76 14.11 -9.57 26.25
C ALA A 76 15.29 -8.64 25.96
N GLY A 77 16.49 -9.23 25.84
CA GLY A 77 17.72 -8.50 25.57
C GLY A 77 17.55 -7.50 24.43
N SER A 78 18.14 -6.34 24.63
CA SER A 78 18.28 -5.24 23.68
C SER A 78 18.78 -5.75 22.31
N LEU A 79 17.84 -6.11 21.44
CA LEU A 79 18.03 -6.03 20.01
C LEU A 79 17.77 -4.57 19.64
N SER A 80 18.85 -3.83 19.48
CA SER A 80 18.86 -2.46 19.00
C SER A 80 17.95 -2.32 17.76
N PRO A 81 17.11 -1.27 17.66
CA PRO A 81 16.31 -0.98 16.47
C PRO A 81 17.14 -0.78 15.18
N SER A 82 18.47 -0.71 15.30
CA SER A 82 19.42 -0.52 14.21
C SER A 82 19.35 -1.60 13.13
N VAL A 83 19.02 -2.85 13.47
CA VAL A 83 18.96 -3.93 12.46
C VAL A 83 17.75 -3.76 11.52
N PHE A 84 16.64 -3.18 12.00
CA PHE A 84 15.48 -2.88 11.17
C PHE A 84 15.62 -1.55 10.41
N SER A 85 16.37 -0.57 10.94
CA SER A 85 16.72 0.64 10.19
C SER A 85 17.68 0.33 9.05
N ASP A 86 18.70 -0.50 9.28
CA ASP A 86 19.70 -0.85 8.26
C ASP A 86 19.10 -1.68 7.13
N ALA A 87 18.18 -2.62 7.42
CA ALA A 87 17.46 -3.33 6.36
C ALA A 87 16.57 -2.37 5.52
N SER A 88 16.02 -1.31 6.13
CA SER A 88 15.25 -0.28 5.42
C SER A 88 16.12 0.71 4.64
N VAL A 89 17.38 0.88 5.03
CA VAL A 89 18.38 1.75 4.39
C VAL A 89 19.07 1.02 3.24
N ILE A 90 19.43 -0.26 3.42
CA ILE A 90 19.99 -1.13 2.37
C ILE A 90 18.99 -1.34 1.24
N ASN A 91 17.70 -1.55 1.58
CA ASN A 91 16.65 -1.70 0.56
C ASN A 91 16.36 -0.38 -0.19
N ARG A 92 16.61 0.77 0.44
CA ARG A 92 16.51 2.09 -0.22
C ARG A 92 17.69 2.38 -1.15
N HIS A 93 18.91 1.99 -0.75
CA HIS A 93 20.11 2.21 -1.55
C HIS A 93 20.10 1.39 -2.85
N TRP A 94 19.72 0.11 -2.79
CA TRP A 94 19.69 -0.75 -3.99
C TRP A 94 18.58 -0.38 -4.98
N VAL A 95 17.45 0.09 -4.46
CA VAL A 95 16.37 0.69 -5.26
C VAL A 95 16.93 1.94 -5.94
N GLU A 96 17.42 2.93 -5.19
CA GLU A 96 17.89 4.22 -5.74
C GLU A 96 19.03 4.11 -6.78
N ASP A 97 20.00 3.22 -6.59
CA ASP A 97 21.12 3.04 -7.54
C ASP A 97 20.70 2.45 -8.90
N ILE A 98 19.62 1.67 -8.97
CA ILE A 98 19.05 1.17 -10.23
C ILE A 98 18.31 2.29 -10.99
N PHE A 99 17.78 3.30 -10.28
CA PHE A 99 16.91 4.34 -10.85
C PHE A 99 17.63 5.60 -11.34
N VAL A 100 18.89 5.82 -10.98
CA VAL A 100 19.70 6.95 -11.50
C VAL A 100 19.98 6.84 -13.01
N SER A 101 19.73 5.68 -13.63
CA SER A 101 20.10 5.36 -15.02
C SER A 101 18.99 5.57 -16.08
N SER A 102 17.80 6.09 -15.76
CA SER A 102 16.71 6.12 -16.78
C SER A 102 15.83 7.37 -16.81
N GLN A 103 15.53 7.82 -18.04
CA GLN A 103 14.79 9.04 -18.40
C GLN A 103 13.40 9.13 -17.73
N PRO A 104 13.05 10.23 -17.02
CA PRO A 104 11.83 10.36 -16.21
C PRO A 104 10.48 10.20 -16.96
N GLY A 105 10.40 10.57 -18.24
CA GLY A 105 9.13 10.60 -18.99
C GLY A 105 8.58 9.23 -19.39
N LEU A 106 9.45 8.26 -19.70
CA LEU A 106 9.03 6.92 -20.14
C LEU A 106 8.28 6.16 -19.04
N TRP A 107 8.72 6.32 -17.79
CA TRP A 107 8.14 5.60 -16.66
C TRP A 107 6.73 6.06 -16.32
N GLN A 108 6.40 7.34 -16.47
CA GLN A 108 5.05 7.82 -16.17
C GLN A 108 4.01 7.30 -17.18
N HIS A 109 4.35 7.32 -18.48
CA HIS A 109 3.51 6.74 -19.53
C HIS A 109 3.38 5.23 -19.39
N LEU A 110 4.47 4.53 -19.08
CA LEU A 110 4.46 3.09 -18.83
C LEU A 110 3.56 2.74 -17.64
N GLY A 111 3.48 3.59 -16.62
CA GLY A 111 2.68 3.33 -15.43
C GLY A 111 1.19 3.48 -15.65
N THR A 112 0.84 4.47 -16.45
CA THR A 112 -0.54 4.66 -16.91
C THR A 112 -0.95 3.50 -17.80
N LEU A 113 -0.10 3.07 -18.74
CA LEU A 113 -0.35 1.90 -19.58
C LEU A 113 -0.53 0.62 -18.74
N LEU A 114 0.35 0.37 -17.77
CA LEU A 114 0.29 -0.80 -16.91
C LEU A 114 -0.97 -0.83 -16.04
N LEU A 115 -1.38 0.32 -15.50
CA LEU A 115 -2.64 0.46 -14.78
C LEU A 115 -3.84 0.13 -15.69
N ILE A 116 -3.86 0.67 -16.91
CA ILE A 116 -4.93 0.40 -17.88
C ILE A 116 -4.98 -1.10 -18.22
N VAL A 117 -3.85 -1.72 -18.52
CA VAL A 117 -3.76 -3.16 -18.81
C VAL A 117 -4.27 -3.98 -17.62
N TRP A 118 -3.87 -3.63 -16.40
CA TRP A 118 -4.31 -4.31 -15.19
C TRP A 118 -5.84 -4.21 -15.00
N VAL A 119 -6.41 -3.00 -15.13
CA VAL A 119 -7.86 -2.77 -15.02
C VAL A 119 -8.64 -3.48 -16.13
N CYS A 120 -8.18 -3.41 -17.37
CA CYS A 120 -8.81 -4.11 -18.50
C CYS A 120 -8.83 -5.63 -18.27
N GLY A 121 -7.75 -6.21 -17.77
CA GLY A 121 -7.71 -7.64 -17.45
C GLY A 121 -8.61 -8.02 -16.27
N MET A 122 -8.73 -7.16 -15.25
CA MET A 122 -9.71 -7.34 -14.17
C MET A 122 -11.15 -7.33 -14.72
N LEU A 123 -11.49 -6.38 -15.57
CA LEU A 123 -12.82 -6.29 -16.18
C LEU A 123 -13.14 -7.51 -17.06
N CYS A 124 -12.17 -7.97 -17.86
CA CYS A 124 -12.31 -9.15 -18.69
C CYS A 124 -12.55 -10.42 -17.85
N THR A 125 -11.72 -10.66 -16.84
CA THR A 125 -11.86 -11.84 -15.96
C THR A 125 -13.10 -11.77 -15.07
N ALA A 126 -13.49 -10.58 -14.61
CA ALA A 126 -14.76 -10.36 -13.91
C ALA A 126 -15.95 -10.66 -14.82
N GLY A 127 -15.92 -10.22 -16.08
CA GLY A 127 -16.95 -10.51 -17.08
C GLY A 127 -17.09 -12.01 -17.36
N LEU A 128 -15.98 -12.73 -17.53
CA LEU A 128 -15.98 -14.19 -17.69
C LEU A 128 -16.54 -14.90 -16.45
N THR A 129 -16.15 -14.46 -15.26
CA THR A 129 -16.65 -15.02 -13.98
C THR A 129 -18.15 -14.77 -13.84
N LEU A 130 -18.61 -13.56 -14.17
CA LEU A 130 -20.02 -13.20 -14.16
C LEU A 130 -20.83 -14.03 -15.17
N ALA A 131 -20.31 -14.25 -16.38
CA ALA A 131 -20.95 -15.11 -17.37
C ALA A 131 -21.11 -16.55 -16.85
N CYS A 132 -20.09 -17.09 -16.17
CA CYS A 132 -20.19 -18.40 -15.49
C CYS A 132 -21.24 -18.40 -14.38
N CYS A 133 -21.30 -17.36 -13.54
CA CYS A 133 -22.33 -17.22 -12.51
C CYS A 133 -23.75 -17.13 -13.10
N ILE A 134 -23.93 -16.36 -14.17
CA ILE A 134 -25.21 -16.25 -14.90
C ILE A 134 -25.60 -17.60 -15.49
N ARG A 135 -24.65 -18.31 -16.11
CA ARG A 135 -24.91 -19.66 -16.64
C ARG A 135 -25.36 -20.63 -15.55
N LEU A 136 -24.70 -20.63 -14.39
CA LEU A 136 -25.08 -21.46 -13.25
C LEU A 136 -26.47 -21.07 -12.70
N PHE A 137 -26.75 -19.77 -12.61
CA PHE A 137 -28.06 -19.27 -12.19
C PHE A 137 -29.18 -19.64 -13.17
N ASN A 138 -28.91 -19.60 -14.47
CA ASN A 138 -29.84 -20.05 -15.49
C ASN A 138 -30.09 -21.56 -15.41
N ILE A 139 -29.06 -22.36 -15.12
CA ILE A 139 -29.24 -23.80 -14.86
C ILE A 139 -30.12 -24.02 -13.64
N GLN A 140 -29.90 -23.28 -12.56
CA GLN A 140 -30.73 -23.33 -11.35
C GLN A 140 -32.20 -22.99 -11.61
N ILE A 141 -32.49 -21.90 -12.35
CA ILE A 141 -33.89 -21.52 -12.60
C ILE A 141 -34.63 -22.64 -13.36
N ASN A 142 -33.90 -23.37 -14.20
CA ASN A 142 -34.44 -24.49 -14.98
C ASN A 142 -34.28 -25.86 -14.28
N SER A 143 -33.90 -25.90 -13.00
CA SER A 143 -33.72 -27.14 -12.23
C SER A 143 -34.96 -27.44 -11.39
N PHE A 144 -35.26 -28.72 -11.20
CA PHE A 144 -36.43 -29.16 -10.44
C PHE A 144 -36.07 -29.49 -9.00
N PRO A 145 -36.90 -29.13 -8.01
CA PRO A 145 -36.67 -29.54 -6.63
C PRO A 145 -36.90 -31.04 -6.45
N VAL A 146 -35.95 -31.73 -5.83
CA VAL A 146 -36.14 -33.12 -5.44
C VAL A 146 -37.12 -33.16 -4.27
N SER A 147 -38.24 -33.82 -4.48
CA SER A 147 -39.33 -33.97 -3.52
C SER A 147 -39.78 -35.42 -3.44
N GLU A 148 -40.49 -35.74 -2.37
CA GLU A 148 -41.09 -37.06 -2.13
C GLU A 148 -41.98 -37.53 -3.30
N THR A 149 -42.62 -36.59 -4.01
CA THR A 149 -43.49 -36.88 -5.16
C THR A 149 -42.74 -37.08 -6.48
N THR A 150 -41.54 -36.52 -6.64
CA THR A 150 -40.81 -36.55 -7.92
C THR A 150 -39.77 -37.67 -7.96
N HIS A 151 -38.94 -37.78 -6.91
CA HIS A 151 -37.91 -38.83 -6.79
C HIS A 151 -37.91 -39.36 -5.34
N PRO A 152 -38.81 -40.30 -4.99
CA PRO A 152 -39.01 -40.73 -3.60
C PRO A 152 -37.77 -41.39 -2.98
N GLN A 153 -37.07 -42.23 -3.74
CA GLN A 153 -35.87 -42.95 -3.26
C GLN A 153 -34.71 -41.99 -2.98
N LEU A 154 -34.37 -41.13 -3.94
CA LEU A 154 -33.33 -40.11 -3.76
C LEU A 154 -33.66 -39.11 -2.66
N TYR A 155 -34.93 -38.70 -2.53
CA TYR A 155 -35.35 -37.80 -1.46
C TYR A 155 -35.19 -38.45 -0.08
N THR A 156 -35.54 -39.73 0.04
CA THR A 156 -35.41 -40.49 1.31
C THR A 156 -33.95 -40.60 1.71
N LEU A 157 -33.08 -41.05 0.79
CA LEU A 157 -31.63 -41.16 1.04
C LEU A 157 -31.01 -39.81 1.41
N TYR A 158 -31.40 -38.74 0.71
CA TYR A 158 -30.97 -37.38 1.02
C TYR A 158 -31.36 -36.94 2.43
N ARG A 159 -32.58 -37.26 2.87
CA ARG A 159 -33.07 -36.94 4.22
C ARG A 159 -32.32 -37.71 5.29
N GLU A 160 -32.00 -38.97 5.03
CA GLU A 160 -31.16 -39.80 5.91
C GLU A 160 -29.76 -39.21 6.05
N CYS A 161 -29.08 -38.91 4.95
CA CYS A 161 -27.77 -38.26 4.97
C CYS A 161 -27.81 -36.90 5.70
N CYS A 162 -28.87 -36.10 5.52
CA CYS A 162 -29.03 -34.82 6.23
C CYS A 162 -29.17 -35.02 7.75
N ALA A 163 -29.93 -36.03 8.17
CA ALA A 163 -30.07 -36.39 9.58
C ALA A 163 -28.74 -36.88 10.17
N GLU A 164 -28.02 -37.73 9.45
CA GLU A 164 -26.69 -38.25 9.80
C GLU A 164 -25.69 -37.11 10.04
N MET A 165 -25.64 -36.15 9.11
CA MET A 165 -24.73 -35.00 9.14
C MET A 165 -25.18 -33.88 10.09
N LYS A 166 -26.34 -34.05 10.77
CA LYS A 166 -26.99 -33.08 11.66
C LYS A 166 -27.23 -31.72 10.99
N LEU A 167 -27.60 -31.73 9.71
CA LEU A 167 -27.91 -30.53 8.92
C LEU A 167 -29.42 -30.27 8.98
N SER A 168 -29.83 -29.29 9.78
CA SER A 168 -31.24 -28.94 10.01
C SER A 168 -31.89 -28.19 8.84
N GLY A 169 -32.05 -28.86 7.70
CA GLY A 169 -32.95 -28.45 6.60
C GLY A 169 -32.54 -27.18 5.83
N ARG A 170 -31.27 -26.75 5.93
CA ARG A 170 -30.78 -25.52 5.28
C ARG A 170 -30.27 -25.73 3.85
N CYS A 171 -30.00 -26.97 3.46
CA CYS A 171 -29.60 -27.30 2.10
C CYS A 171 -30.82 -27.76 1.29
N ARG A 172 -30.91 -27.41 0.01
CA ARG A 172 -31.96 -27.91 -0.89
C ARG A 172 -31.32 -28.77 -1.98
N LEU A 173 -31.93 -29.92 -2.26
CA LEU A 173 -31.52 -30.80 -3.35
C LEU A 173 -32.34 -30.48 -4.61
N LEU A 174 -31.66 -30.29 -5.74
CA LEU A 174 -32.24 -29.95 -7.04
C LEU A 174 -31.68 -30.91 -8.10
N THR A 175 -32.48 -31.32 -9.09
CA THR A 175 -32.04 -32.10 -10.25
C THR A 175 -32.00 -31.25 -11.52
N SER A 176 -31.01 -31.52 -12.39
CA SER A 176 -30.96 -30.90 -13.72
C SER A 176 -30.29 -31.79 -14.76
N CYS A 177 -30.87 -31.83 -15.95
CA CYS A 177 -30.29 -32.49 -17.14
C CYS A 177 -29.09 -31.73 -17.75
N ARG A 178 -28.81 -30.50 -17.30
CA ARG A 178 -27.75 -29.64 -17.86
C ARG A 178 -26.40 -29.74 -17.14
N ILE A 179 -26.30 -30.59 -16.13
CA ILE A 179 -25.06 -30.86 -15.41
C ILE A 179 -24.67 -32.33 -15.50
N SER A 180 -23.37 -32.57 -15.61
CA SER A 180 -22.85 -33.94 -15.64
C SER A 180 -22.44 -34.42 -14.25
N SER A 181 -21.96 -33.53 -13.37
CA SER A 181 -21.49 -33.86 -12.02
C SER A 181 -22.29 -33.07 -10.97
N PRO A 182 -22.49 -33.61 -9.75
CA PRO A 182 -23.01 -32.86 -8.61
C PRO A 182 -22.22 -31.57 -8.38
N VAL A 183 -22.94 -30.51 -8.04
CA VAL A 183 -22.36 -29.22 -7.69
C VAL A 183 -23.07 -28.64 -6.49
N THR A 184 -22.32 -28.38 -5.43
CA THR A 184 -22.75 -27.53 -4.31
C THR A 184 -22.52 -26.06 -4.63
N TYR A 185 -23.56 -25.23 -4.52
CA TYR A 185 -23.46 -23.78 -4.72
C TYR A 185 -24.42 -22.98 -3.82
N GLY A 186 -24.15 -21.69 -3.63
CA GLY A 186 -24.96 -20.79 -2.81
C GLY A 186 -24.36 -20.49 -1.43
N ILE A 187 -24.29 -19.20 -1.09
CA ILE A 187 -23.55 -18.70 0.08
C ILE A 187 -24.37 -18.78 1.38
N PHE A 188 -25.60 -18.24 1.37
CA PHE A 188 -26.46 -18.16 2.57
C PHE A 188 -27.48 -19.29 2.65
N ARG A 189 -27.88 -19.85 1.50
CA ARG A 189 -28.81 -20.97 1.36
C ARG A 189 -28.18 -21.97 0.39
N PRO A 190 -27.31 -22.87 0.87
CA PRO A 190 -26.61 -23.80 0.00
C PRO A 190 -27.61 -24.71 -0.71
N LYS A 191 -27.30 -25.06 -1.95
CA LYS A 191 -28.09 -25.93 -2.80
C LYS A 191 -27.15 -26.96 -3.42
N ILE A 192 -27.58 -28.21 -3.44
CA ILE A 192 -26.89 -29.29 -4.14
C ILE A 192 -27.67 -29.53 -5.42
N LEU A 193 -27.00 -29.36 -6.56
CA LEU A 193 -27.54 -29.70 -7.86
C LEU A 193 -26.97 -31.06 -8.26
N VAL A 194 -27.81 -32.05 -8.52
CA VAL A 194 -27.41 -33.39 -8.98
C VAL A 194 -27.89 -33.64 -10.42
N PRO A 195 -27.16 -34.45 -11.20
CA PRO A 195 -27.65 -34.93 -12.49
C PRO A 195 -28.96 -35.69 -12.32
N GLU A 196 -29.89 -35.51 -13.26
CA GLU A 196 -31.22 -36.16 -13.20
C GLU A 196 -31.15 -37.68 -13.21
N ASP A 197 -30.12 -38.23 -13.85
CA ASP A 197 -29.89 -39.66 -14.03
C ASP A 197 -28.87 -40.24 -13.03
N ILE A 198 -28.59 -39.53 -11.93
CA ILE A 198 -27.61 -39.96 -10.93
C ILE A 198 -28.00 -41.29 -10.26
N ASP A 199 -29.30 -41.48 -10.00
CA ASP A 199 -29.85 -42.68 -9.35
C ASP A 199 -29.76 -43.93 -10.25
N LEU A 200 -29.68 -43.73 -11.56
CA LEU A 200 -29.55 -44.82 -12.54
C LEU A 200 -28.08 -45.24 -12.72
N MET A 201 -27.14 -44.35 -12.41
CA MET A 201 -25.72 -44.58 -12.65
C MET A 201 -24.97 -45.19 -11.47
N LEU A 202 -25.53 -45.10 -10.28
CA LEU A 202 -24.86 -45.44 -9.04
C LEU A 202 -25.74 -46.34 -8.19
N SER A 203 -25.12 -47.26 -7.46
CA SER A 203 -25.83 -47.99 -6.41
C SER A 203 -26.19 -47.05 -5.25
N GLU A 204 -27.19 -47.42 -4.46
CA GLU A 204 -27.67 -46.65 -3.30
C GLU A 204 -26.53 -46.33 -2.31
N LYS A 205 -25.61 -47.27 -2.08
CA LYS A 205 -24.43 -47.08 -1.23
C LYS A 205 -23.43 -46.06 -1.80
N GLU A 206 -23.24 -46.07 -3.11
CA GLU A 206 -22.34 -45.11 -3.79
C GLU A 206 -22.95 -43.71 -3.80
N LEU A 207 -24.27 -43.63 -4.03
CA LEU A 207 -25.02 -42.39 -3.96
C LEU A 207 -25.00 -41.80 -2.55
N HIS A 208 -25.13 -42.63 -1.51
CA HIS A 208 -24.98 -42.23 -0.10
C HIS A 208 -23.61 -41.57 0.15
N CYS A 209 -22.52 -42.19 -0.32
CA CYS A 209 -21.17 -41.65 -0.19
C CYS A 209 -21.01 -40.27 -0.88
N ILE A 210 -21.57 -40.10 -2.08
CA ILE A 210 -21.50 -38.85 -2.84
C ILE A 210 -22.35 -37.76 -2.19
N LEU A 211 -23.55 -38.09 -1.72
CA LEU A 211 -24.41 -37.14 -1.00
C LEU A 211 -23.74 -36.67 0.30
N LEU A 212 -23.11 -37.57 1.06
CA LEU A 212 -22.32 -37.19 2.23
C LEU A 212 -21.17 -36.24 1.88
N HIS A 213 -20.50 -36.44 0.74
CA HIS A 213 -19.45 -35.55 0.24
C HIS A 213 -19.98 -34.14 -0.07
N GLU A 214 -21.07 -34.02 -0.83
CA GLU A 214 -21.66 -32.71 -1.16
C GLU A 214 -22.26 -32.00 0.07
N LEU A 215 -22.89 -32.76 0.98
CA LEU A 215 -23.37 -32.23 2.25
C LEU A 215 -22.22 -31.76 3.14
N GLN A 216 -21.05 -32.40 3.08
CA GLN A 216 -19.88 -31.97 3.82
C GLN A 216 -19.33 -30.63 3.29
N HIS A 217 -19.39 -30.36 1.98
CA HIS A 217 -19.10 -29.03 1.43
C HIS A 217 -20.06 -27.96 1.94
N CYS A 218 -21.35 -28.28 2.04
CA CYS A 218 -22.36 -27.40 2.63
C CYS A 218 -22.05 -27.10 4.11
N ARG A 219 -21.66 -28.11 4.88
CA ARG A 219 -21.32 -27.99 6.30
C ARG A 219 -20.07 -27.14 6.53
N GLN A 220 -19.02 -27.32 5.72
CA GLN A 220 -17.78 -26.53 5.81
C GLN A 220 -17.88 -25.14 5.18
N LYS A 221 -19.00 -24.83 4.51
CA LYS A 221 -19.25 -23.55 3.83
C LYS A 221 -18.24 -23.23 2.73
N ASP A 222 -17.81 -24.25 1.99
CA ASP A 222 -16.80 -24.13 0.93
C ASP A 222 -17.19 -23.15 -0.20
N ALA A 223 -18.47 -22.85 -0.34
CA ALA A 223 -18.97 -21.79 -1.22
C ALA A 223 -18.32 -20.42 -0.93
N TRP A 224 -18.02 -20.09 0.33
CA TRP A 224 -17.30 -18.86 0.68
C TRP A 224 -15.86 -18.87 0.19
N SER A 225 -15.16 -19.99 0.35
CA SER A 225 -13.79 -20.17 -0.15
C SER A 225 -13.72 -19.99 -1.66
N ASN A 226 -14.68 -20.54 -2.39
CA ASN A 226 -14.76 -20.38 -3.85
C ASN A 226 -14.99 -18.91 -4.25
N VAL A 227 -15.84 -18.18 -3.53
CA VAL A 227 -16.04 -16.73 -3.77
C VAL A 227 -14.75 -15.95 -3.53
N LEU A 228 -14.03 -16.22 -2.45
CA LEU A 228 -12.75 -15.58 -2.16
C LEU A 228 -11.72 -15.87 -3.26
N ILE A 229 -11.58 -17.14 -3.67
CA ILE A 229 -10.70 -17.53 -4.78
C ILE A 229 -11.08 -16.78 -6.07
N CYS A 230 -12.38 -16.65 -6.39
CA CYS A 230 -12.84 -15.89 -7.55
C CYS A 230 -12.42 -14.41 -7.48
N ILE A 231 -12.62 -13.75 -6.33
CA ILE A 231 -12.22 -12.34 -6.14
C ILE A 231 -10.71 -12.18 -6.38
N PHE A 232 -9.89 -13.02 -5.76
CA PHE A 232 -8.44 -12.91 -5.93
C PHE A 232 -7.96 -13.35 -7.31
N ARG A 233 -8.63 -14.28 -8.00
CA ARG A 233 -8.36 -14.62 -9.40
C ARG A 233 -8.59 -13.43 -10.33
N ILE A 234 -9.57 -12.58 -10.03
CA ILE A 234 -9.80 -11.33 -10.78
C ILE A 234 -8.66 -10.35 -10.50
N LEU A 235 -8.32 -10.12 -9.23
CA LEU A 235 -7.25 -9.17 -8.84
C LEU A 235 -5.87 -9.57 -9.39
N TYR A 236 -5.56 -10.87 -9.34
CA TYR A 236 -4.28 -11.46 -9.72
C TYR A 236 -4.36 -12.23 -11.05
N TRP A 237 -5.23 -11.81 -11.97
CA TRP A 237 -5.48 -12.51 -13.23
C TRP A 237 -4.20 -12.83 -14.01
N PHE A 238 -3.18 -11.97 -13.92
CA PHE A 238 -1.90 -12.08 -14.61
C PHE A 238 -0.86 -12.95 -13.89
N ASN A 239 -1.05 -13.31 -12.61
CA ASN A 239 -0.01 -13.94 -11.80
C ASN A 239 -0.12 -15.49 -11.80
N PRO A 240 0.74 -16.22 -12.56
CA PRO A 240 0.63 -17.67 -12.69
C PRO A 240 0.89 -18.42 -11.39
N LEU A 241 1.73 -17.91 -10.48
CA LEU A 241 2.02 -18.56 -9.20
C LEU A 241 0.80 -18.52 -8.28
N VAL A 242 0.07 -17.41 -8.26
CA VAL A 242 -1.19 -17.29 -7.51
C VAL A 242 -2.24 -18.26 -8.07
N HIS A 243 -2.33 -18.41 -9.39
CA HIS A 243 -3.22 -19.42 -10.02
C HIS A 243 -2.82 -20.86 -9.65
N LEU A 244 -1.53 -21.17 -9.60
CA LEU A 244 -1.04 -22.46 -9.13
C LEU A 244 -1.38 -22.70 -7.66
N ALA A 245 -1.25 -21.68 -6.82
CA ALA A 245 -1.65 -21.72 -5.42
C ALA A 245 -3.16 -22.01 -5.26
N PHE A 246 -4.03 -21.35 -6.03
CA PHE A 246 -5.46 -21.62 -6.00
C PHE A 246 -5.84 -23.01 -6.51
N ARG A 247 -5.15 -23.56 -7.51
CA ARG A 247 -5.35 -24.96 -7.93
C ARG A 247 -5.00 -25.94 -6.80
N GLN A 248 -3.94 -25.67 -6.04
CA GLN A 248 -3.59 -26.47 -4.89
C GLN A 248 -4.57 -26.27 -3.73
N PHE A 249 -5.11 -25.07 -3.55
CA PHE A 249 -6.20 -24.79 -2.61
C PHE A 249 -7.43 -25.63 -2.89
N GLU A 250 -7.91 -25.64 -4.14
CA GLU A 250 -9.02 -26.49 -4.56
C GLU A 250 -8.71 -27.98 -4.30
N THR A 251 -7.50 -28.45 -4.62
CA THR A 251 -7.10 -29.85 -4.39
C THR A 251 -7.10 -30.23 -2.90
N ASP A 252 -6.61 -29.35 -2.04
CA ASP A 252 -6.57 -29.61 -0.59
C ASP A 252 -7.96 -29.47 0.05
N ARG A 253 -8.85 -28.65 -0.51
CA ARG A 253 -10.27 -28.57 -0.13
C ARG A 253 -10.97 -29.90 -0.36
N GLU A 254 -10.83 -30.46 -1.56
CA GLU A 254 -11.38 -31.79 -1.91
C GLU A 254 -10.84 -32.87 -0.96
N SER A 255 -9.53 -32.86 -0.70
CA SER A 255 -8.89 -33.83 0.20
C SER A 255 -9.38 -33.71 1.65
N ALA A 256 -9.61 -32.48 2.14
CA ALA A 256 -10.14 -32.24 3.48
C ALA A 256 -11.62 -32.62 3.60
N CYS A 257 -12.40 -32.45 2.52
CA CYS A 257 -13.77 -32.97 2.42
C CYS A 257 -13.76 -34.50 2.53
N ASP A 258 -12.97 -35.18 1.70
CA ASP A 258 -12.83 -36.64 1.71
C ASP A 258 -12.43 -37.17 3.10
N TYR A 259 -11.43 -36.55 3.72
CA TYR A 259 -10.97 -36.92 5.06
C TYR A 259 -12.08 -36.78 6.11
N ALA A 260 -12.87 -35.72 6.03
CA ALA A 260 -13.96 -35.48 6.98
C ALA A 260 -15.11 -36.46 6.79
N VAL A 261 -15.45 -36.83 5.56
CA VAL A 261 -16.47 -37.86 5.27
C VAL A 261 -16.02 -39.21 5.80
N ILE A 262 -14.79 -39.63 5.53
CA ILE A 262 -14.24 -40.91 6.05
C ILE A 262 -14.22 -40.92 7.57
N SER A 263 -13.90 -39.78 8.21
CA SER A 263 -13.94 -39.67 9.67
C SER A 263 -15.35 -39.77 10.27
N HIS A 264 -16.38 -39.50 9.46
CA HIS A 264 -17.78 -39.61 9.86
C HIS A 264 -18.32 -41.05 9.69
N ILE A 265 -18.09 -41.64 8.51
CA ILE A 265 -18.56 -42.98 8.14
C ILE A 265 -17.79 -44.08 8.92
N GLY A 266 -16.53 -43.83 9.28
CA GLY A 266 -15.70 -44.73 10.07
C GLY A 266 -14.64 -45.47 9.25
N SER A 267 -13.55 -45.86 9.92
CA SER A 267 -12.35 -46.40 9.27
C SER A 267 -12.55 -47.73 8.55
N GLN A 268 -13.62 -48.48 8.84
CA GLN A 268 -13.87 -49.75 8.15
C GLN A 268 -14.46 -49.56 6.75
N GLN A 269 -15.12 -48.43 6.47
CA GLN A 269 -15.85 -48.18 5.22
C GLN A 269 -15.10 -47.24 4.25
N HIS A 270 -13.88 -46.80 4.58
CA HIS A 270 -13.07 -45.91 3.74
C HIS A 270 -12.76 -46.47 2.34
N LEU A 271 -12.63 -47.80 2.19
CA LEU A 271 -12.42 -48.46 0.89
C LEU A 271 -13.68 -48.42 0.02
N GLU A 272 -14.86 -48.62 0.63
CA GLU A 272 -16.14 -48.53 -0.08
C GLU A 272 -16.36 -47.10 -0.59
N TYR A 273 -16.07 -46.09 0.25
CA TYR A 273 -16.06 -44.69 -0.15
C TYR A 273 -15.08 -44.40 -1.30
N ALA A 274 -13.85 -44.92 -1.21
CA ALA A 274 -12.84 -44.75 -2.26
C ALA A 274 -13.32 -45.31 -3.60
N GLN A 275 -13.92 -46.51 -3.59
CA GLN A 275 -14.46 -47.15 -4.78
C GLN A 275 -15.63 -46.34 -5.37
N ALA A 276 -16.53 -45.82 -4.53
CA ALA A 276 -17.63 -44.97 -4.97
C ALA A 276 -17.13 -43.73 -5.71
N ILE A 277 -16.12 -43.04 -5.18
CA ILE A 277 -15.50 -41.87 -5.84
C ILE A 277 -14.84 -42.25 -7.17
N ILE A 278 -14.11 -43.36 -7.21
CA ILE A 278 -13.41 -43.81 -8.43
C ILE A 278 -14.43 -44.14 -9.53
N ARG A 279 -15.47 -44.92 -9.21
CA ARG A 279 -16.51 -45.29 -10.18
C ARG A 279 -17.27 -44.08 -10.67
N PHE A 280 -17.63 -43.17 -9.76
CA PHE A 280 -18.26 -41.92 -10.13
C PHE A 280 -17.38 -41.08 -11.09
N ALA A 281 -16.10 -40.91 -10.77
CA ALA A 281 -15.17 -40.15 -11.62
C ALA A 281 -14.97 -40.80 -13.01
N ASP A 282 -14.89 -42.13 -13.08
CA ASP A 282 -14.81 -42.87 -14.35
C ASP A 282 -16.07 -42.68 -15.21
N GLN A 283 -17.25 -42.73 -14.60
CA GLN A 283 -18.53 -42.49 -15.27
C GLN A 283 -18.61 -41.05 -15.84
N MET A 284 -18.05 -40.06 -15.12
CA MET A 284 -17.98 -38.67 -15.55
C MET A 284 -17.00 -38.44 -16.71
N LEU A 285 -15.83 -39.09 -16.67
CA LEU A 285 -14.84 -39.05 -17.75
C LEU A 285 -15.43 -39.59 -19.06
N LYS A 286 -16.18 -40.69 -18.99
CA LYS A 286 -16.86 -41.28 -20.15
C LYS A 286 -17.88 -40.34 -20.81
N ARG A 287 -18.58 -39.50 -20.02
CA ARG A 287 -19.54 -38.49 -20.53
C ARG A 287 -18.87 -37.27 -21.14
N THR A 288 -17.75 -36.83 -20.58
CA THR A 288 -17.06 -35.60 -20.99
C THR A 288 -16.12 -35.79 -22.19
N ALA A 289 -15.77 -37.05 -22.51
CA ALA A 289 -14.93 -37.44 -23.65
C ALA A 289 -15.45 -36.98 -25.03
N PHE A 290 -16.74 -36.64 -25.15
CA PHE A 290 -17.37 -36.21 -26.40
C PHE A 290 -17.55 -34.68 -26.56
N SER A 291 -16.98 -33.86 -25.67
CA SER A 291 -17.09 -32.40 -25.75
C SER A 291 -15.72 -31.75 -26.03
N PRO A 292 -15.56 -30.99 -27.14
CA PRO A 292 -14.30 -30.36 -27.52
C PRO A 292 -13.88 -29.18 -26.60
N VAL A 293 -14.73 -28.83 -25.62
CA VAL A 293 -14.49 -27.76 -24.63
C VAL A 293 -14.07 -28.30 -23.25
N SER A 294 -14.00 -29.63 -23.07
CA SER A 294 -13.71 -30.29 -21.79
C SER A 294 -12.23 -30.24 -21.33
N GLY A 295 -11.40 -29.37 -21.92
CA GLY A 295 -9.95 -29.25 -21.63
C GLY A 295 -9.58 -28.76 -20.21
N ILE A 296 -10.53 -28.63 -19.29
CA ILE A 296 -10.31 -28.26 -17.89
C ILE A 296 -10.93 -29.33 -16.95
N GLY A 297 -10.94 -30.59 -17.40
CA GLY A 297 -11.23 -31.74 -16.53
C GLY A 297 -10.10 -31.95 -15.51
N GLN A 298 -10.45 -32.17 -14.25
CA GLN A 298 -9.55 -32.48 -13.13
C GLN A 298 -8.35 -33.33 -13.59
N LYS A 299 -7.13 -32.80 -13.41
CA LYS A 299 -5.90 -33.50 -13.78
C LYS A 299 -5.86 -34.85 -13.05
N THR A 300 -5.52 -35.92 -13.77
CA THR A 300 -5.26 -37.28 -13.25
C THR A 300 -4.38 -37.30 -12.00
N SER A 301 -3.49 -36.32 -11.84
CA SER A 301 -2.67 -36.13 -10.64
C SER A 301 -3.45 -35.77 -9.37
N GLN A 302 -4.54 -35.00 -9.47
CA GLN A 302 -5.40 -34.64 -8.33
C GLN A 302 -6.17 -35.86 -7.83
N MET A 303 -6.77 -36.63 -8.76
CA MET A 303 -7.45 -37.88 -8.42
C MET A 303 -6.50 -38.90 -7.81
N LYS A 304 -5.30 -39.08 -8.37
CA LYS A 304 -4.25 -39.93 -7.78
C LYS A 304 -3.94 -39.53 -6.34
N LYS A 305 -3.81 -38.22 -6.07
CA LYS A 305 -3.54 -37.71 -4.71
C LYS A 305 -4.70 -37.99 -3.75
N ARG A 306 -5.95 -37.79 -4.17
CA ARG A 306 -7.15 -38.10 -3.38
C ARG A 306 -7.19 -39.58 -3.02
N ILE A 307 -7.05 -40.47 -4.01
CA ILE A 307 -7.07 -41.93 -3.81
C ILE A 307 -5.98 -42.37 -2.84
N LEU A 308 -4.74 -41.86 -2.99
CA LEU A 308 -3.65 -42.18 -2.08
C LEU A 308 -3.93 -41.72 -0.64
N LEU A 309 -4.52 -40.54 -0.45
CA LEU A 309 -4.87 -40.03 0.89
C LEU A 309 -6.04 -40.78 1.53
N ILE A 310 -7.01 -41.23 0.72
CA ILE A 310 -8.11 -42.07 1.18
C ILE A 310 -7.59 -43.45 1.57
N ALA A 311 -6.76 -44.06 0.74
CA ALA A 311 -6.21 -45.41 0.96
C ALA A 311 -5.22 -45.46 2.14
N SER A 312 -4.53 -44.36 2.44
CA SER A 312 -3.62 -44.24 3.59
C SER A 312 -4.25 -43.54 4.79
N TYR A 313 -5.59 -43.62 4.92
CA TYR A 313 -6.30 -42.96 6.00
C TYR A 313 -5.86 -43.51 7.36
N GLU A 314 -5.34 -42.62 8.21
CA GLU A 314 -5.09 -42.87 9.62
C GLU A 314 -5.59 -41.70 10.48
N THR A 315 -6.04 -42.00 11.69
CA THR A 315 -6.35 -40.95 12.67
C THR A 315 -5.07 -40.22 13.06
N ALA A 316 -5.07 -38.90 12.93
CA ALA A 316 -3.84 -38.15 13.13
C ALA A 316 -3.37 -38.23 14.61
N PRO A 317 -2.13 -38.68 14.89
CA PRO A 317 -1.60 -38.76 16.24
C PRO A 317 -1.52 -37.37 16.89
N ALA A 318 -1.67 -37.32 18.23
CA ALA A 318 -1.68 -36.09 19.01
C ALA A 318 -0.45 -35.19 18.74
N ARG A 319 0.72 -35.80 18.54
CA ARG A 319 1.98 -35.10 18.19
C ARG A 319 1.90 -34.34 16.85
N LYS A 320 1.23 -34.90 15.83
CA LYS A 320 1.01 -34.20 14.55
C LYS A 320 0.04 -33.03 14.73
N LYS A 321 -0.96 -33.13 15.61
CA LYS A 321 -1.88 -32.02 15.94
C LYS A 321 -1.16 -30.88 16.66
N GLN A 322 -0.28 -31.18 17.62
CA GLN A 322 0.53 -30.19 18.32
C GLN A 322 1.51 -29.47 17.38
N LEU A 323 2.26 -30.20 16.56
CA LEU A 323 3.17 -29.62 15.57
C LEU A 323 2.43 -28.72 14.58
N THR A 324 1.23 -29.12 14.17
CA THR A 324 0.37 -28.32 13.30
C THR A 324 -0.02 -26.99 13.95
N ALA A 325 -0.40 -26.99 15.23
CA ALA A 325 -0.75 -25.77 15.96
C ALA A 325 0.44 -24.79 16.05
N VAL A 326 1.65 -25.31 16.31
CA VAL A 326 2.89 -24.51 16.33
C VAL A 326 3.18 -23.90 14.96
N LEU A 327 3.02 -24.66 13.88
CA LEU A 327 3.25 -24.17 12.52
C LEU A 327 2.23 -23.10 12.10
N LEU A 328 0.96 -23.25 12.48
CA LEU A 328 -0.07 -22.23 12.22
C LEU A 328 0.21 -20.94 13.01
N ALA A 329 0.64 -21.06 14.26
CA ALA A 329 1.04 -19.91 15.08
C ALA A 329 2.28 -19.21 14.52
N GLY A 330 3.29 -19.97 14.08
CA GLY A 330 4.49 -19.44 13.43
C GLY A 330 4.17 -18.73 12.12
N PHE A 331 3.24 -19.26 11.33
CA PHE A 331 2.79 -18.61 10.09
C PHE A 331 2.02 -17.32 10.36
N ALA A 332 1.12 -17.32 11.36
CA ALA A 332 0.42 -16.11 11.79
C ALA A 332 1.41 -15.04 12.28
N PHE A 333 2.44 -15.44 13.02
CA PHE A 333 3.52 -14.57 13.48
C PHE A 333 4.37 -14.03 12.32
N LEU A 334 4.68 -14.85 11.32
CA LEU A 334 5.40 -14.41 10.11
C LEU A 334 4.57 -13.36 9.34
N VAL A 335 3.28 -13.61 9.13
CA VAL A 335 2.37 -12.64 8.49
C VAL A 335 2.35 -11.33 9.29
N PHE A 336 2.31 -11.41 10.62
CA PHE A 336 2.40 -10.25 11.50
C PHE A 336 3.74 -9.51 11.36
N LEU A 337 4.88 -10.22 11.34
CA LEU A 337 6.22 -9.64 11.20
C LEU A 337 6.47 -9.00 9.84
N VAL A 338 5.87 -9.52 8.77
CA VAL A 338 6.04 -9.02 7.40
C VAL A 338 5.07 -7.87 7.08
N SER A 339 3.98 -7.74 7.83
CA SER A 339 2.99 -6.65 7.66
C SER A 339 3.55 -5.22 7.72
N PRO A 340 4.58 -4.89 8.53
CA PRO A 340 5.19 -3.56 8.53
C PRO A 340 6.03 -3.31 7.27
N LEU A 341 6.67 -4.33 6.70
CA LEU A 341 7.47 -4.17 5.47
C LEU A 341 6.60 -3.84 4.25
N LEU A 342 5.34 -4.29 4.24
CA LEU A 342 4.39 -4.03 3.14
C LEU A 342 3.69 -2.66 3.25
N THR A 343 3.78 -1.99 4.40
CA THR A 343 3.06 -0.74 4.71
C THR A 343 3.96 0.50 4.73
N VAL A 344 5.28 0.33 4.77
CA VAL A 344 6.25 1.44 4.76
C VAL A 344 6.28 2.25 3.45
N SER A 345 5.62 1.79 2.39
CA SER A 345 5.55 2.56 1.14
C SER A 345 4.28 3.41 0.95
N ALA A 346 3.33 3.35 1.89
CA ALA A 346 2.12 4.18 1.90
C ALA A 346 2.12 5.23 3.03
N GLY A 347 3.08 5.17 3.94
CA GLY A 347 3.32 6.23 4.92
C GLY A 347 4.07 7.38 4.25
N SER A 348 3.36 8.45 3.93
CA SER A 348 3.96 9.78 3.76
C SER A 348 4.97 9.99 4.89
N SER A 349 6.21 10.36 4.55
CA SER A 349 7.27 10.67 5.50
C SER A 349 6.70 11.53 6.62
N SER A 350 6.78 11.06 7.87
CA SER A 350 6.29 11.80 9.02
C SER A 350 6.99 13.16 9.01
N GLY A 351 6.25 14.23 8.72
CA GLY A 351 6.78 15.58 8.71
C GLY A 351 7.38 15.95 10.07
N TYR A 352 8.27 16.93 10.10
CA TYR A 352 8.84 17.45 11.34
C TYR A 352 7.73 17.82 12.34
N GLN A 353 7.86 17.34 13.59
CA GLN A 353 6.97 17.66 14.69
C GLN A 353 7.83 18.13 15.87
N PRO A 354 7.72 19.40 16.29
CA PRO A 354 8.38 19.87 17.51
C PRO A 354 7.80 19.19 18.75
N ASP A 355 8.52 19.22 19.88
CA ASP A 355 7.97 18.75 21.15
C ASP A 355 6.74 19.58 21.51
N SER A 356 5.63 18.91 21.82
CA SER A 356 4.39 19.52 22.31
C SER A 356 4.58 20.58 23.39
N ARG A 357 5.61 20.44 24.24
CA ARG A 357 5.92 21.40 25.32
C ARG A 357 6.47 22.74 24.81
N GLN A 358 7.08 22.74 23.62
CA GLN A 358 7.63 23.93 22.99
C GLN A 358 6.57 24.70 22.19
N VAL A 359 5.36 24.15 21.99
CA VAL A 359 4.36 24.74 21.10
C VAL A 359 3.29 25.52 21.86
N GLN A 360 3.19 26.81 21.57
CA GLN A 360 2.10 27.67 21.99
C GLN A 360 1.21 28.01 20.78
N THR A 361 -0.10 27.75 20.90
CA THR A 361 -1.06 28.18 19.89
C THR A 361 -1.43 29.65 20.11
N THR A 362 -1.39 30.44 19.05
CA THR A 362 -1.77 31.87 19.07
C THR A 362 -2.91 32.12 18.09
N ASP A 363 -3.80 33.05 18.43
CA ASP A 363 -4.83 33.52 17.50
C ASP A 363 -4.32 34.77 16.76
N LEU A 364 -4.10 34.62 15.46
CA LEU A 364 -3.71 35.68 14.55
C LEU A 364 -4.73 35.87 13.43
N SER A 365 -5.96 35.37 13.60
CA SER A 365 -6.99 35.39 12.58
C SER A 365 -7.28 36.78 12.01
N ALA A 366 -7.14 37.84 12.81
CA ALA A 366 -7.30 39.22 12.39
C ALA A 366 -6.31 39.64 11.27
N TYR A 367 -5.08 39.09 11.27
CA TYR A 367 -4.07 39.40 10.24
C TYR A 367 -4.30 38.62 8.93
N PHE A 368 -5.03 37.51 8.99
CA PHE A 368 -5.25 36.59 7.87
C PHE A 368 -6.64 36.75 7.23
N GLN A 369 -7.37 37.84 7.52
CA GLN A 369 -8.72 38.06 7.00
C GLN A 369 -8.78 37.91 5.47
N GLY A 370 -9.62 36.97 5.00
CA GLY A 370 -9.77 36.64 3.58
C GLY A 370 -8.85 35.53 3.06
N TYR A 371 -7.89 35.07 3.86
CA TYR A 371 -6.92 34.03 3.49
C TYR A 371 -7.05 32.79 4.39
N GLN A 372 -6.99 31.61 3.79
CA GLN A 372 -6.69 30.40 4.58
C GLN A 372 -5.18 30.32 4.76
N GLY A 373 -4.71 30.47 5.99
CA GLY A 373 -3.28 30.53 6.24
C GLY A 373 -2.85 30.06 7.60
N THR A 374 -1.54 30.07 7.79
CA THR A 374 -0.84 29.71 9.01
C THR A 374 0.40 30.58 9.16
N PHE A 375 0.78 30.79 10.41
CA PHE A 375 2.02 31.44 10.78
C PHE A 375 2.73 30.58 11.81
N VAL A 376 4.02 30.35 11.60
CA VAL A 376 4.92 29.71 12.55
C VAL A 376 5.99 30.73 12.89
N LEU A 377 6.19 30.98 14.17
CA LEU A 377 7.29 31.77 14.71
C LEU A 377 8.04 30.90 15.72
N TYR A 378 9.36 30.92 15.70
CA TYR A 378 10.21 30.26 16.68
C TYR A 378 11.16 31.28 17.29
N ASP A 379 11.09 31.42 18.60
CA ASP A 379 11.92 32.29 19.43
C ASP A 379 13.14 31.49 19.91
N GLN A 380 14.33 31.80 19.39
CA GLN A 380 15.55 31.05 19.68
C GLN A 380 15.93 31.12 21.16
N SER A 381 15.79 32.29 21.80
CA SER A 381 16.15 32.47 23.22
C SER A 381 15.30 31.65 24.17
N LYS A 382 14.03 31.42 23.81
CA LYS A 382 13.06 30.68 24.64
C LYS A 382 12.90 29.22 24.25
N ASP A 383 13.49 28.79 23.13
CA ASP A 383 13.27 27.46 22.54
C ASP A 383 11.77 27.14 22.39
N GLN A 384 11.00 28.11 21.87
CA GLN A 384 9.54 28.04 21.85
C GLN A 384 8.95 28.43 20.48
N TYR A 385 8.00 27.62 20.02
CA TYR A 385 7.17 27.88 18.84
C TYR A 385 5.88 28.61 19.24
N GLN A 386 5.53 29.64 18.48
CA GLN A 386 4.19 30.24 18.45
C GLN A 386 3.56 29.95 17.10
N ILE A 387 2.39 29.31 17.10
CA ILE A 387 1.76 28.81 15.87
C ILE A 387 0.31 29.26 15.79
N TYR A 388 -0.02 29.95 14.70
CA TYR A 388 -1.39 30.16 14.25
C TYR A 388 -1.76 29.08 13.22
N ASN A 389 -2.89 28.41 13.44
CA ASN A 389 -3.41 27.32 12.61
C ASN A 389 -2.46 26.10 12.48
N GLN A 390 -2.27 25.37 13.58
CA GLN A 390 -1.36 24.23 13.70
C GLN A 390 -1.60 23.12 12.67
N LYS A 391 -2.85 22.89 12.26
CA LYS A 391 -3.15 21.86 11.25
C LYS A 391 -2.54 22.21 9.90
N LEU A 392 -2.62 23.49 9.48
CA LEU A 392 -2.00 23.95 8.25
C LEU A 392 -0.48 24.07 8.38
N SER A 393 0.06 24.38 9.56
CA SER A 393 1.51 24.48 9.77
C SER A 393 2.28 23.15 9.53
N GLN A 394 1.57 22.03 9.61
CA GLN A 394 2.09 20.67 9.38
C GLN A 394 1.80 20.15 7.96
N LYS A 395 0.92 20.82 7.21
CA LYS A 395 0.60 20.44 5.82
C LYS A 395 1.76 20.90 4.93
N ARG A 396 2.22 20.00 4.04
CA ARG A 396 3.25 20.33 3.05
C ARG A 396 2.63 20.93 1.80
N PHE A 397 3.17 22.05 1.34
CA PHE A 397 2.80 22.72 0.09
C PHE A 397 4.02 22.86 -0.80
N SER A 398 3.83 23.19 -2.08
CA SER A 398 4.96 23.48 -2.94
C SER A 398 5.70 24.72 -2.40
N PRO A 399 7.04 24.71 -2.31
CA PRO A 399 7.79 25.83 -1.76
C PRO A 399 7.85 27.04 -2.71
N ASP A 400 7.58 26.83 -4.01
CA ASP A 400 7.80 27.81 -5.06
C ASP A 400 9.17 28.48 -4.92
N SER A 401 9.22 29.81 -4.98
CA SER A 401 10.48 30.54 -4.91
C SER A 401 11.18 30.53 -3.55
N THR A 402 10.56 29.99 -2.49
CA THR A 402 11.26 29.80 -1.20
C THR A 402 12.30 28.69 -1.25
N TYR A 403 12.17 27.74 -2.18
CA TYR A 403 13.15 26.66 -2.38
C TYR A 403 14.54 27.19 -2.74
N LYS A 404 14.60 28.39 -3.35
CA LYS A 404 15.84 29.02 -3.84
C LYS A 404 16.92 29.15 -2.75
N ALA A 405 16.52 29.30 -1.48
CA ALA A 405 17.45 29.30 -0.36
C ALA A 405 18.18 27.95 -0.21
N ALA A 406 17.45 26.83 -0.31
CA ALA A 406 18.04 25.50 -0.30
C ALA A 406 18.85 25.25 -1.59
N ALA A 407 18.33 25.65 -2.75
CA ALA A 407 19.01 25.52 -4.04
C ALA A 407 20.38 26.22 -4.05
N ALA A 408 20.44 27.45 -3.54
CA ALA A 408 21.67 28.22 -3.41
C ALA A 408 22.70 27.50 -2.52
N LEU A 409 22.26 27.00 -1.36
CA LEU A 409 23.13 26.27 -0.44
C LEU A 409 23.70 25.01 -1.09
N LEU A 410 22.85 24.22 -1.76
CA LEU A 410 23.27 23.00 -2.44
C LEU A 410 24.23 23.29 -3.59
N ALA A 411 23.99 24.33 -4.39
CA ALA A 411 24.86 24.73 -5.48
C ALA A 411 26.24 25.22 -4.99
N LEU A 412 26.27 26.00 -3.89
CA LEU A 412 27.52 26.43 -3.25
C LEU A 412 28.32 25.24 -2.70
N ASN A 413 27.65 24.26 -2.10
CA ASN A 413 28.31 23.08 -1.54
C ASN A 413 28.76 22.09 -2.61
N ALA A 414 28.05 22.01 -3.73
CA ALA A 414 28.47 21.25 -4.90
C ALA A 414 29.62 21.94 -5.67
N GLY A 415 29.96 23.19 -5.32
CA GLY A 415 30.97 23.98 -6.02
C GLY A 415 30.53 24.47 -7.40
N VAL A 416 29.23 24.46 -7.68
CA VAL A 416 28.66 25.01 -8.93
C VAL A 416 28.87 26.52 -8.98
N ILE A 417 28.58 27.19 -7.86
CA ILE A 417 28.94 28.59 -7.62
C ILE A 417 29.82 28.68 -6.37
N THR A 418 30.51 29.79 -6.21
CA THR A 418 31.22 30.13 -4.97
C THR A 418 30.76 31.51 -4.47
N PRO A 419 31.00 31.86 -3.19
CA PRO A 419 30.68 33.20 -2.69
C PRO A 419 31.33 34.34 -3.50
N LYS A 420 32.50 34.09 -4.11
CA LYS A 420 33.24 35.07 -4.92
C LYS A 420 32.89 35.03 -6.41
N ASP A 421 32.33 33.93 -6.88
CA ASP A 421 31.96 33.71 -8.28
C ASP A 421 30.59 33.03 -8.36
N SER A 422 29.56 33.86 -8.46
CA SER A 422 28.17 33.44 -8.61
C SER A 422 27.49 34.04 -9.84
N LEU A 423 28.25 34.69 -10.73
CA LEU A 423 27.72 35.32 -11.93
C LEU A 423 27.28 34.25 -12.93
N ARG A 424 26.11 34.44 -13.52
CA ARG A 424 25.61 33.65 -14.65
C ARG A 424 25.12 34.61 -15.72
N SER A 425 25.60 34.37 -16.95
CA SER A 425 25.22 35.18 -18.09
C SER A 425 23.82 34.83 -18.57
N TRP A 426 23.05 35.87 -18.85
CA TRP A 426 21.76 35.73 -19.49
C TRP A 426 21.94 35.42 -20.98
N ASP A 427 21.17 34.48 -21.50
CA ASP A 427 21.26 33.99 -22.88
C ASP A 427 20.52 34.88 -23.90
N ASN A 428 20.06 36.06 -23.49
CA ASN A 428 19.21 36.97 -24.25
C ASN A 428 17.81 36.41 -24.56
N SER A 429 17.39 35.31 -23.92
CA SER A 429 16.03 34.79 -24.07
C SER A 429 15.01 35.70 -23.37
N PRO A 430 13.84 35.97 -23.99
CA PRO A 430 12.84 36.87 -23.40
C PRO A 430 12.30 36.30 -22.08
N GLN A 431 12.46 37.05 -20.98
CA GLN A 431 11.96 36.69 -19.66
C GLN A 431 10.66 37.43 -19.31
N PRO A 432 9.79 36.85 -18.45
CA PRO A 432 8.52 37.46 -18.07
C PRO A 432 8.65 38.75 -17.25
N TYR A 433 9.83 39.03 -16.69
CA TYR A 433 10.10 40.23 -15.90
C TYR A 433 11.35 40.93 -16.43
N GLU A 434 11.32 42.24 -16.54
CA GLU A 434 12.44 43.04 -17.03
C GLU A 434 13.71 42.83 -16.19
N SER A 435 13.58 42.72 -14.87
CA SER A 435 14.69 42.48 -13.95
C SER A 435 15.42 41.13 -14.17
N TRP A 436 14.82 40.22 -14.94
CA TRP A 436 15.41 38.92 -15.29
C TRP A 436 16.21 38.96 -16.60
N ASN A 437 16.06 40.01 -17.41
CA ASN A 437 16.70 40.20 -18.71
C ASN A 437 18.12 40.80 -18.57
N GLN A 438 18.94 40.19 -17.72
CA GLN A 438 20.30 40.63 -17.45
C GLN A 438 21.07 39.52 -16.74
N ASP A 439 22.40 39.57 -16.80
CA ASP A 439 23.28 38.70 -16.02
C ASP A 439 22.95 38.80 -14.52
N GLN A 440 23.08 37.67 -13.82
CA GLN A 440 22.68 37.58 -12.42
C GLN A 440 23.80 37.02 -11.55
N THR A 441 23.91 37.57 -10.34
CA THR A 441 24.65 36.97 -9.23
C THR A 441 23.68 36.22 -8.32
N LEU A 442 24.18 35.46 -7.35
CA LEU A 442 23.33 34.82 -6.34
C LEU A 442 22.42 35.86 -5.65
N THR A 443 22.97 37.00 -5.27
CA THR A 443 22.24 38.08 -4.59
C THR A 443 21.15 38.66 -5.48
N SER A 444 21.48 39.08 -6.70
CA SER A 444 20.51 39.70 -7.60
C SER A 444 19.42 38.71 -8.05
N ALA A 445 19.79 37.44 -8.25
CA ALA A 445 18.84 36.37 -8.57
C ALA A 445 17.89 36.07 -7.40
N MET A 446 18.40 36.05 -6.16
CA MET A 446 17.58 35.81 -4.97
C MET A 446 16.58 36.95 -4.74
N GLN A 447 17.05 38.20 -4.82
CA GLN A 447 16.24 39.42 -4.65
C GLN A 447 15.13 39.53 -5.70
N ASN A 448 15.47 39.34 -6.98
CA ASN A 448 14.50 39.42 -8.09
C ASN A 448 13.77 38.09 -8.36
N SER A 449 14.07 37.07 -7.54
CA SER A 449 13.47 35.74 -7.63
C SER A 449 13.59 35.08 -9.02
N VAL A 450 14.75 35.24 -9.67
CA VAL A 450 15.01 34.90 -11.08
C VAL A 450 15.02 33.39 -11.31
N ASN A 451 13.99 32.83 -11.96
CA ASN A 451 13.87 31.37 -12.08
C ASN A 451 14.98 30.72 -12.91
N TRP A 452 15.35 31.31 -14.05
CA TRP A 452 16.33 30.72 -14.96
C TRP A 452 17.70 30.51 -14.30
N TYR A 453 18.06 31.40 -13.36
CA TYR A 453 19.30 31.30 -12.60
C TYR A 453 19.33 30.00 -11.76
N PHE A 454 18.29 29.76 -10.96
CA PHE A 454 18.22 28.56 -10.11
C PHE A 454 17.95 27.28 -10.90
N GLN A 455 17.22 27.37 -12.02
CA GLN A 455 17.11 26.26 -12.99
C GLN A 455 18.49 25.87 -13.52
N ASN A 456 19.34 26.85 -13.86
CA ASN A 456 20.69 26.61 -14.32
C ASN A 456 21.58 26.01 -13.20
N LEU A 457 21.44 26.48 -11.95
CA LEU A 457 22.14 25.89 -10.81
C LEU A 457 21.75 24.43 -10.58
N ASP A 458 20.46 24.11 -10.60
CA ASP A 458 19.98 22.73 -10.41
C ASP A 458 20.43 21.81 -11.54
N ALA A 459 20.38 22.29 -12.78
CA ALA A 459 20.88 21.54 -13.93
C ALA A 459 22.38 21.23 -13.83
N GLN A 460 23.19 22.18 -13.36
CA GLN A 460 24.62 21.97 -13.14
C GLN A 460 24.93 21.11 -11.91
N THR A 461 24.13 21.24 -10.84
CA THR A 461 24.28 20.43 -9.61
C THR A 461 23.98 18.96 -9.89
N GLY A 462 22.95 18.70 -10.70
CA GLY A 462 22.56 17.36 -11.11
C GLY A 462 21.62 16.67 -10.10
N ALA A 463 20.77 15.78 -10.62
CA ALA A 463 19.70 15.14 -9.84
C ALA A 463 20.22 14.32 -8.64
N VAL A 464 21.36 13.65 -8.79
CA VAL A 464 21.92 12.78 -7.73
C VAL A 464 22.37 13.62 -6.53
N GLN A 465 23.11 14.69 -6.78
CA GLN A 465 23.59 15.60 -5.75
C GLN A 465 22.44 16.35 -5.09
N LEU A 466 21.43 16.77 -5.86
CA LEU A 466 20.22 17.40 -5.32
C LEU A 466 19.43 16.45 -4.41
N LEU A 467 19.21 15.19 -4.81
CA LEU A 467 18.54 14.18 -3.97
C LEU A 467 19.29 13.94 -2.66
N LYS A 468 20.62 13.80 -2.73
CA LYS A 468 21.48 13.68 -1.53
C LYS A 468 21.35 14.92 -0.65
N GLY A 469 21.43 16.09 -1.25
CA GLY A 469 21.31 17.39 -0.58
C GLY A 469 19.99 17.55 0.16
N TYR A 470 18.85 17.38 -0.52
CA TYR A 470 17.54 17.50 0.12
C TYR A 470 17.32 16.48 1.24
N ARG A 471 17.92 15.29 1.15
CA ARG A 471 17.92 14.30 2.23
C ARG A 471 18.72 14.78 3.44
N GLU A 472 19.92 15.31 3.22
CA GLU A 472 20.78 15.86 4.28
C GLU A 472 20.12 17.06 4.97
N LEU A 473 19.53 17.96 4.18
CA LEU A 473 18.78 19.11 4.67
C LEU A 473 17.46 18.73 5.36
N SER A 474 17.00 17.48 5.24
CA SER A 474 15.65 17.04 5.64
C SER A 474 14.54 17.96 5.08
N TYR A 475 14.68 18.36 3.81
CA TYR A 475 13.84 19.37 3.19
C TYR A 475 12.49 18.79 2.72
N GLY A 476 11.51 18.78 3.63
CA GLY A 476 10.16 18.33 3.34
C GLY A 476 10.11 16.88 2.85
N ASN A 477 9.49 16.65 1.69
CA ASN A 477 9.44 15.31 1.08
C ASN A 477 10.65 14.98 0.18
N GLY A 478 11.53 15.94 -0.12
CA GLY A 478 12.70 15.77 -0.98
C GLY A 478 12.41 15.27 -2.41
N ASP A 479 11.16 15.38 -2.87
CA ASP A 479 10.71 14.74 -4.12
C ASP A 479 10.93 15.64 -5.33
N ILE A 480 12.01 15.39 -6.07
CA ILE A 480 12.35 16.12 -7.32
C ILE A 480 11.82 15.44 -8.60
N SER A 481 10.95 14.43 -8.48
CA SER A 481 10.48 13.65 -9.64
C SER A 481 9.65 14.44 -10.66
N GLY A 482 9.19 15.64 -10.29
CA GLY A 482 8.54 16.61 -11.17
C GLY A 482 9.45 17.24 -12.24
N GLY A 483 10.75 16.90 -12.24
CA GLY A 483 11.73 17.32 -13.25
C GLY A 483 12.54 18.55 -12.83
N LEU A 484 13.84 18.55 -13.17
CA LEU A 484 14.84 19.53 -12.70
C LEU A 484 14.53 21.00 -13.03
N ASN A 485 13.60 21.27 -13.95
CA ASN A 485 13.23 22.64 -14.32
C ASN A 485 12.02 23.19 -13.54
N SER A 486 11.27 22.34 -12.81
CA SER A 486 9.97 22.74 -12.26
C SER A 486 9.50 21.98 -11.02
N TYR A 487 10.28 21.04 -10.46
CA TYR A 487 9.84 20.20 -9.33
C TYR A 487 9.39 20.99 -8.08
N TRP A 488 9.80 22.26 -7.94
CA TRP A 488 9.44 23.14 -6.82
C TRP A 488 8.28 24.11 -7.12
N MET A 489 7.83 24.22 -8.38
CA MET A 489 6.78 25.15 -8.79
C MET A 489 5.46 24.39 -8.94
N GLU A 490 4.63 24.41 -7.91
CA GLU A 490 3.33 23.71 -7.86
C GLU A 490 3.42 22.24 -8.33
N SER A 491 4.49 21.57 -7.91
CA SER A 491 4.90 20.25 -8.41
C SER A 491 5.18 19.27 -7.26
N THR A 492 6.09 18.33 -7.45
CA THR A 492 6.30 17.18 -6.56
C THR A 492 6.96 17.54 -5.24
N LEU A 493 7.88 18.51 -5.22
CA LEU A 493 8.56 18.92 -3.99
C LEU A 493 7.59 19.70 -3.11
N LYS A 494 7.46 19.24 -1.86
CA LYS A 494 6.59 19.85 -0.88
C LYS A 494 7.26 19.92 0.48
N ILE A 495 7.03 21.02 1.19
CA ILE A 495 7.54 21.30 2.54
C ILE A 495 6.47 22.03 3.35
N SER A 496 6.40 21.77 4.65
CA SER A 496 5.44 22.42 5.56
C SER A 496 6.02 23.70 6.17
N PRO A 497 5.18 24.64 6.64
CA PRO A 497 5.65 25.84 7.35
C PRO A 497 6.55 25.53 8.56
N LEU A 498 6.26 24.47 9.31
CA LEU A 498 7.13 24.00 10.41
C LEU A 498 8.50 23.55 9.91
N GLU A 499 8.53 22.80 8.81
CA GLU A 499 9.78 22.35 8.19
C GLU A 499 10.58 23.51 7.58
N GLN A 500 9.93 24.55 7.06
CA GLN A 500 10.60 25.78 6.60
C GLN A 500 11.32 26.49 7.74
N VAL A 501 10.66 26.65 8.90
CA VAL A 501 11.28 27.24 10.10
C VAL A 501 12.46 26.39 10.58
N ASN A 502 12.30 25.06 10.62
CA ASN A 502 13.39 24.17 11.00
C ASN A 502 14.58 24.23 10.00
N PHE A 503 14.30 24.29 8.70
CA PHE A 503 15.34 24.49 7.68
C PHE A 503 16.09 25.81 7.89
N LEU A 504 15.39 26.92 8.16
CA LEU A 504 16.02 28.22 8.40
C LEU A 504 16.86 28.24 9.68
N ARG A 505 16.39 27.60 10.75
CA ARG A 505 17.17 27.45 11.98
C ARG A 505 18.46 26.66 11.73
N ASN A 506 18.35 25.52 11.05
CA ASN A 506 19.50 24.68 10.74
C ASN A 506 20.49 25.38 9.79
N LEU A 507 19.98 26.18 8.84
CA LEU A 507 20.79 27.03 7.98
C LEU A 507 21.55 28.09 8.79
N TYR A 508 20.87 28.77 9.71
CA TYR A 508 21.46 29.82 10.52
C TYR A 508 22.53 29.28 11.46
N CYS A 509 22.25 28.16 12.13
CA CYS A 509 23.14 27.51 13.09
C CYS A 509 24.22 26.64 12.41
N ASN A 510 24.17 26.49 11.09
CA ASN A 510 25.06 25.61 10.32
C ASN A 510 25.11 24.17 10.89
N GLU A 511 23.94 23.60 11.20
CA GLU A 511 23.81 22.26 11.81
C GLU A 511 24.37 21.14 10.93
N TRP A 512 24.56 21.39 9.63
CA TRP A 512 25.12 20.44 8.67
C TRP A 512 26.65 20.47 8.59
N GLY A 513 27.31 21.43 9.26
CA GLY A 513 28.77 21.57 9.23
C GLY A 513 29.32 21.94 7.84
N TYR A 514 28.55 22.68 7.04
CA TYR A 514 28.99 23.18 5.75
C TYR A 514 29.99 24.33 5.90
N LYS A 515 30.66 24.69 4.80
CA LYS A 515 31.62 25.79 4.81
C LYS A 515 30.92 27.09 5.24
N GLU A 516 31.49 27.77 6.21
CA GLU A 516 30.91 28.99 6.78
C GLU A 516 30.68 30.07 5.71
N GLU A 517 31.62 30.22 4.77
CA GLU A 517 31.49 31.15 3.64
C GLU A 517 30.26 30.87 2.75
N ASN A 518 29.85 29.60 2.63
CA ASN A 518 28.66 29.22 1.86
C ASN A 518 27.38 29.58 2.63
N ILE A 519 27.34 29.30 3.93
CA ILE A 519 26.22 29.68 4.80
C ILE A 519 26.02 31.18 4.78
N GLN A 520 27.10 31.95 4.97
CA GLN A 520 27.05 33.41 4.96
C GLN A 520 26.61 33.96 3.60
N ALA A 521 27.05 33.38 2.48
CA ALA A 521 26.59 33.79 1.16
C ALA A 521 25.06 33.61 1.00
N VAL A 522 24.49 32.50 1.48
CA VAL A 522 23.03 32.30 1.48
C VAL A 522 22.34 33.29 2.41
N LYS A 523 22.82 33.47 3.64
CA LYS A 523 22.25 34.44 4.60
C LYS A 523 22.22 35.85 4.02
N GLN A 524 23.32 36.31 3.43
CA GLN A 524 23.43 37.63 2.79
C GLN A 524 22.47 37.77 1.60
N SER A 525 22.30 36.72 0.78
CA SER A 525 21.35 36.75 -0.35
C SER A 525 19.89 36.88 0.09
N LEU A 526 19.58 36.54 1.35
CA LEU A 526 18.25 36.65 1.95
C LEU A 526 18.00 38.01 2.64
N PHE A 527 19.02 38.87 2.78
CA PHE A 527 18.86 40.17 3.45
C PHE A 527 17.86 41.06 2.70
N LEU A 528 16.91 41.64 3.44
CA LEU A 528 15.88 42.52 2.89
C LEU A 528 16.05 43.97 3.35
N SER A 529 16.12 44.18 4.65
CA SER A 529 16.13 45.51 5.25
C SER A 529 16.59 45.49 6.70
N GLN A 530 17.07 46.62 7.18
CA GLN A 530 17.38 46.85 8.59
C GLN A 530 16.58 48.05 9.09
N GLU A 531 15.86 47.88 10.20
CA GLU A 531 15.17 48.94 10.94
C GLU A 531 15.78 48.98 12.36
N SER A 532 16.13 50.18 12.85
CA SER A 532 16.75 50.41 14.16
C SER A 532 17.88 49.41 14.53
N GLN A 533 17.60 48.42 15.40
CA GLN A 533 18.52 47.39 15.90
C GLN A 533 18.15 45.97 15.39
N SER A 534 17.28 45.87 14.39
CA SER A 534 16.74 44.61 13.87
C SER A 534 16.99 44.47 12.36
N SER A 535 17.54 43.33 11.94
CA SER A 535 17.76 43.00 10.52
C SER A 535 16.80 41.91 10.06
N LEU A 536 16.05 42.18 8.99
CA LEU A 536 15.08 41.26 8.40
C LEU A 536 15.69 40.54 7.20
N TYR A 537 15.64 39.21 7.25
CA TYR A 537 16.04 38.32 6.17
C TYR A 537 14.84 37.48 5.76
N GLY A 538 14.64 37.24 4.46
CA GLY A 538 13.56 36.39 4.04
C GLY A 538 13.44 36.18 2.55
N LYS A 539 12.54 35.27 2.18
CA LYS A 539 12.22 34.94 0.79
C LYS A 539 10.73 34.75 0.60
N THR A 540 10.23 35.37 -0.47
CA THR A 540 8.86 35.19 -0.96
C THR A 540 8.74 33.98 -1.89
N GLY A 541 7.58 33.33 -1.86
CA GLY A 541 7.14 32.32 -2.83
C GLY A 541 5.72 32.63 -3.28
N SER A 542 5.42 32.41 -4.55
CA SER A 542 4.05 32.54 -5.09
C SER A 542 3.83 31.43 -6.10
N GLY A 543 2.66 30.82 -6.01
CA GLY A 543 2.25 29.73 -6.89
C GLY A 543 0.78 29.84 -7.27
N LYS A 544 0.37 28.97 -8.19
CA LYS A 544 -1.02 28.79 -8.59
C LYS A 544 -1.30 27.30 -8.72
N THR A 545 -2.10 26.79 -7.81
CA THR A 545 -2.49 25.37 -7.77
C THR A 545 -3.31 24.96 -9.00
N SER A 546 -3.44 23.65 -9.21
CA SER A 546 -4.29 23.06 -10.27
C SER A 546 -5.74 23.52 -10.20
N ASP A 547 -6.25 23.79 -9.00
CA ASP A 547 -7.63 24.22 -8.75
C ASP A 547 -7.80 25.74 -8.91
N SER A 548 -6.81 26.41 -9.51
CA SER A 548 -6.71 27.86 -9.70
C SER A 548 -6.62 28.70 -8.43
N ALA A 549 -6.54 28.09 -7.25
CA ALA A 549 -6.21 28.81 -6.02
C ALA A 549 -4.77 29.32 -6.08
N ARG A 550 -4.56 30.55 -5.62
CA ARG A 550 -3.25 31.18 -5.52
C ARG A 550 -2.63 30.85 -4.16
N THR A 551 -1.31 30.72 -4.13
CA THR A 551 -0.54 30.41 -2.93
C THR A 551 0.49 31.51 -2.69
N GLY A 552 0.75 31.79 -1.42
CA GLY A 552 1.71 32.80 -0.99
C GLY A 552 2.55 32.30 0.17
N TRP A 553 3.86 32.46 0.04
CA TRP A 553 4.84 32.17 1.08
C TRP A 553 5.64 33.41 1.43
N PHE A 554 5.92 33.57 2.71
CA PHE A 554 7.04 34.38 3.18
C PHE A 554 7.72 33.66 4.34
N ILE A 555 8.99 33.33 4.15
CA ILE A 555 9.82 32.64 5.16
C ILE A 555 11.03 33.50 5.46
N GLY A 556 11.59 33.39 6.65
CA GLY A 556 12.76 34.18 7.00
C GLY A 556 13.10 34.17 8.48
N TYR A 557 13.96 35.10 8.86
CA TYR A 557 14.31 35.34 10.25
C TYR A 557 14.62 36.81 10.49
N VAL A 558 14.49 37.23 11.75
CA VAL A 558 14.90 38.54 12.23
C VAL A 558 16.05 38.37 13.20
N GLU A 559 17.17 39.05 12.94
CA GLU A 559 18.28 39.17 13.87
C GLU A 559 18.09 40.45 14.72
N GLN A 560 17.98 40.29 16.04
CA GLN A 560 18.08 41.36 17.02
C GLN A 560 19.39 41.21 17.82
N SER A 561 19.78 42.22 18.60
CA SER A 561 21.06 42.24 19.33
C SER A 561 21.31 41.00 20.21
N GLU A 562 20.28 40.40 20.80
CA GLU A 562 20.40 39.26 21.73
C GLU A 562 19.51 38.04 21.37
N ASN A 563 18.72 38.11 20.30
CA ASN A 563 17.80 37.03 19.95
C ASN A 563 17.59 36.93 18.44
N ILE A 564 17.20 35.74 17.98
CA ILE A 564 16.86 35.46 16.59
C ILE A 564 15.47 34.85 16.56
N TYR A 565 14.62 35.36 15.68
CA TYR A 565 13.27 34.86 15.49
C TYR A 565 13.15 34.27 14.09
N PHE A 566 12.79 33.00 13.98
CA PHE A 566 12.58 32.32 12.71
C PHE A 566 11.10 32.22 12.40
N PHE A 567 10.69 32.46 11.16
CA PHE A 567 9.28 32.45 10.81
C PHE A 567 8.99 31.84 9.44
N ALA A 568 7.76 31.35 9.30
CA ALA A 568 7.17 30.97 8.03
C ALA A 568 5.67 31.28 8.04
N ALA A 569 5.21 31.99 7.01
CA ALA A 569 3.79 32.16 6.71
C ALA A 569 3.44 31.51 5.39
N HIS A 570 2.29 30.84 5.37
CA HIS A 570 1.66 30.35 4.16
C HIS A 570 0.21 30.83 4.10
N ILE A 571 -0.22 31.29 2.93
CA ILE A 571 -1.59 31.74 2.65
C ILE A 571 -2.11 31.15 1.34
N GLU A 572 -3.40 30.84 1.31
CA GLU A 572 -4.14 30.38 0.12
C GLU A 572 -5.46 31.16 0.01
N ASP A 573 -5.79 31.59 -1.20
CA ASP A 573 -7.13 32.06 -1.58
C ASP A 573 -7.39 31.79 -3.07
N LYS A 574 -8.54 32.23 -3.60
CA LYS A 574 -8.86 32.08 -5.02
C LYS A 574 -8.29 33.18 -5.92
N ASP A 575 -7.97 34.35 -5.36
CA ASP A 575 -7.89 35.59 -6.14
C ASP A 575 -6.56 36.35 -5.97
N SER A 576 -6.05 36.49 -4.75
CA SER A 576 -5.06 37.53 -4.41
C SER A 576 -3.84 37.06 -3.60
N ALA A 577 -3.78 35.80 -3.18
CA ALA A 577 -2.67 35.24 -2.43
C ALA A 577 -1.39 35.30 -3.27
N SER A 578 -0.33 35.76 -2.62
CA SER A 578 1.00 35.91 -3.20
C SER A 578 2.03 36.01 -2.08
N GLY A 579 3.29 35.80 -2.41
CA GLY A 579 4.38 35.98 -1.47
C GLY A 579 4.48 37.42 -0.96
N SER A 580 4.16 38.42 -1.78
CA SER A 580 4.12 39.83 -1.35
C SER A 580 3.01 40.09 -0.33
N THR A 581 1.85 39.45 -0.48
CA THR A 581 0.76 39.53 0.51
C THR A 581 1.17 38.83 1.81
N ALA A 582 1.77 37.63 1.73
CA ALA A 582 2.28 36.91 2.90
C ALA A 582 3.36 37.72 3.64
N GLN A 583 4.25 38.38 2.90
CA GLN A 583 5.29 39.26 3.45
C GLN A 583 4.69 40.44 4.22
N LYS A 584 3.67 41.11 3.67
CA LYS A 584 2.98 42.23 4.36
C LYS A 584 2.32 41.77 5.66
N ILE A 585 1.64 40.62 5.64
CA ILE A 585 1.02 40.03 6.84
C ILE A 585 2.09 39.79 7.91
N VAL A 586 3.20 39.13 7.54
CA VAL A 586 4.29 38.83 8.47
C VAL A 586 4.95 40.08 9.00
N GLN A 587 5.27 41.07 8.16
CA GLN A 587 5.88 42.32 8.61
C GLN A 587 4.98 43.07 9.60
N THR A 588 3.65 43.02 9.41
CA THR A 588 2.69 43.60 10.36
C THR A 588 2.73 42.85 11.69
N ILE A 589 2.67 41.52 11.67
CA ILE A 589 2.78 40.68 12.88
C ILE A 589 4.10 40.95 13.62
N LEU A 590 5.23 41.00 12.91
CA LEU A 590 6.54 41.24 13.50
C LEU A 590 6.66 42.64 14.11
N LYS A 591 6.05 43.67 13.51
CA LYS A 591 5.99 45.03 14.05
C LYS A 591 5.15 45.10 15.32
N ASP A 592 3.96 44.50 15.29
CA ASP A 592 3.04 44.47 16.42
C ASP A 592 3.58 43.65 17.61
N TYR A 593 4.43 42.65 17.33
CA TYR A 593 5.14 41.87 18.34
C TYR A 593 6.40 42.56 18.86
N GLY A 594 6.79 43.72 18.29
CA GLY A 594 8.03 44.41 18.65
C GLY A 594 9.31 43.67 18.22
N ILE A 595 9.20 42.74 17.26
CA ILE A 595 10.32 41.95 16.76
C ILE A 595 11.07 42.70 15.64
N PHE A 596 10.38 43.52 14.85
CA PHE A 596 11.00 44.27 13.75
C PHE A 596 10.53 45.74 13.77
N GLN A 597 11.38 46.65 14.25
CA GLN A 597 11.14 48.09 14.43
C GLN A 597 12.43 48.88 14.27
#